data_AF-A0A384HZZ5-F1
#
_entry.id   AF-A0A384HZZ5-F1
#
_cell.length_a   1.000
_cell.length_b   1.000
_cell.length_c   1.000
_cell.angle_alpha   90.00
_cell.angle_beta   90.00
_cell.angle_gamma   90.00
#
_symmetry.space_group_name_H-M   'P 1'
#
loop_
_entity.id
_entity.type
_entity.pdbx_description
1 polymer ?
#
loop_
_entity_poly.entity_id
_entity_poly.type
_entity_poly.pdbx_seq_one_letter_code
_entity_poly.pdbx_strand_id
1 'polypeptide(L)' 'MTTTELLLPNPVSLSDAQQRGAACVWCAASLTITAAHDLGPRQIVPGSSVHWFPRCCPSCRKDRA' A
#
# COMPACT_ATOMS: atom_id res chain seq x y z
N MET A 1 20.80 6.13 2.53
CA MET A 1 20.11 4.93 1.98
C MET A 1 18.89 5.44 1.24
N THR A 2 18.96 5.52 -0.09
CA THR A 2 17.89 6.05 -0.92
C THR A 2 16.85 4.94 -1.09
N THR A 3 15.77 5.00 -0.32
CA THR A 3 14.62 4.11 -0.51
C THR A 3 14.05 4.42 -1.90
N THR A 4 14.11 3.47 -2.83
CA THR A 4 13.39 3.56 -4.09
C THR A 4 11.90 3.72 -3.76
N GLU A 5 11.34 4.91 -3.99
CA GLU A 5 9.92 5.13 -3.75
C GLU A 5 9.11 4.33 -4.78
N LEU A 6 8.47 3.26 -4.30
CA LEU A 6 7.46 2.54 -5.08
C LEU A 6 6.33 3.50 -5.43
N LEU A 7 6.03 3.64 -6.73
CA LEU A 7 4.87 4.39 -7.21
C LEU A 7 3.58 3.70 -6.73
N LEU A 8 2.90 4.33 -5.78
CA LEU A 8 1.64 3.87 -5.21
C LEU A 8 0.45 4.51 -5.93
N PRO A 9 -0.67 3.79 -6.08
CA PRO A 9 -1.92 4.39 -6.52
C PRO A 9 -2.36 5.52 -5.57
N ASN A 10 -3.09 6.49 -6.11
CA ASN A 10 -3.69 7.54 -5.29
C ASN A 10 -4.70 6.90 -4.30
N PRO A 11 -4.59 7.15 -2.99
CA PRO A 11 -5.51 6.59 -2.00
C PRO A 11 -6.99 6.88 -2.30
N VAL A 12 -7.30 8.04 -2.88
CA VAL A 12 -8.67 8.47 -3.17
C VAL A 12 -9.30 7.65 -4.30
N SER A 13 -8.49 7.04 -5.18
CA SER A 13 -9.00 6.15 -6.24
C SER A 13 -9.16 4.70 -5.80
N LEU A 14 -8.83 4.37 -4.55
CA LEU A 14 -8.87 3.02 -4.03
C LEU A 14 -10.19 2.71 -3.34
N SER A 15 -10.59 1.44 -3.38
CA SER A 15 -11.69 0.96 -2.54
C SER A 15 -11.34 1.07 -1.05
N ASP A 16 -12.37 1.13 -0.19
CA ASP A 16 -12.18 1.14 1.27
C ASP A 16 -11.33 -0.04 1.77
N ALA A 17 -11.44 -1.20 1.10
CA ALA A 17 -10.65 -2.38 1.44
C ALA A 17 -9.17 -2.18 1.16
N GLN A 18 -8.82 -1.54 0.04
CA GLN A 18 -7.44 -1.23 -0.31
C GLN A 18 -6.89 -0.10 0.57
N GLN A 19 -7.68 0.95 0.85
CA GLN A 19 -7.28 2.06 1.71
C GLN A 19 -6.90 1.59 3.12
N ARG A 20 -7.69 0.68 3.73
CA ARG A 20 -7.38 0.10 5.05
C ARG A 20 -6.37 -1.07 5.01
N GLY A 21 -5.85 -1.39 3.83
CA GLY A 21 -4.92 -2.51 3.60
C GLY A 21 -5.52 -3.91 3.79
N ALA A 22 -6.84 -4.05 3.77
CA ALA A 22 -7.51 -5.36 3.73
C ALA A 22 -7.45 -6.02 2.33
N ALA A 23 -7.13 -5.23 1.30
CA ALA A 23 -6.91 -5.69 -0.06
C ALA A 23 -5.60 -5.12 -0.61
N CYS A 24 -5.01 -5.84 -1.57
CA CYS A 24 -3.79 -5.43 -2.24
C CYS A 24 -3.98 -4.06 -2.89
N VAL A 25 -3.10 -3.11 -2.56
CA VAL A 25 -3.16 -1.74 -3.09
C VAL A 25 -3.20 -1.69 -4.62
N TRP A 26 -2.59 -2.67 -5.30
CA TRP A 26 -2.55 -2.69 -6.77
C TRP A 26 -3.63 -3.54 -7.42
N CYS A 27 -3.86 -4.78 -6.97
CA CYS A 27 -4.76 -5.73 -7.66
C CYS A 27 -6.10 -5.97 -6.97
N ALA A 28 -6.36 -5.30 -5.83
CA ALA A 28 -7.58 -5.44 -5.02
C ALA A 28 -7.86 -6.85 -4.47
N ALA A 29 -6.97 -7.82 -4.66
CA ALA A 29 -7.08 -9.14 -4.05
C ALA A 29 -7.12 -9.02 -2.52
N SER A 30 -8.03 -9.76 -1.88
CA SER A 30 -8.15 -9.77 -0.40
C SER A 30 -6.86 -10.27 0.23
N LEU A 31 -6.41 -9.59 1.28
CA LEU A 31 -5.19 -9.91 2.01
C LEU A 31 -5.52 -10.64 3.30
N THR A 32 -4.84 -11.76 3.53
CA THR A 32 -4.79 -12.39 4.85
C THR A 32 -3.70 -11.72 5.68
N ILE A 33 -3.74 -11.91 7.01
CA ILE A 33 -2.70 -11.39 7.92
C ILE A 33 -1.29 -11.89 7.51
N THR A 34 -1.19 -13.14 7.03
CA THR A 34 0.09 -13.75 6.66
C THR A 34 0.59 -13.35 5.27
N ALA A 35 -0.30 -12.98 4.35
CA ALA A 35 0.07 -12.64 2.97
C ALA A 35 0.20 -11.13 2.73
N ALA A 36 -0.22 -10.29 3.67
CA ALA A 36 -0.11 -8.85 3.55
C ALA A 36 1.33 -8.39 3.80
N HIS A 37 1.93 -7.71 2.83
CA HIS A 37 3.21 -7.03 3.00
C HIS A 37 3.00 -5.52 3.15
N ASP A 38 3.52 -4.94 4.23
CA ASP A 38 3.47 -3.51 4.52
C ASP A 38 4.53 -2.73 3.73
N LEU A 39 4.08 -1.73 2.97
CA LEU A 39 4.94 -0.93 2.09
C LEU A 39 5.52 0.31 2.78
N GLY A 40 5.33 0.42 4.09
CA GLY A 40 5.74 1.53 4.93
C GLY A 40 4.76 2.71 4.90
N PRO A 41 4.92 3.66 5.84
CA PRO A 41 4.07 4.84 5.93
C PRO A 41 4.22 5.75 4.70
N ARG A 42 3.12 6.41 4.33
CA ARG A 42 3.08 7.46 3.31
C ARG A 42 2.25 8.65 3.83
N GLN A 43 2.75 9.86 3.65
CA GLN A 43 1.94 11.05 3.91
C GLN A 43 0.96 11.23 2.76
N ILE A 44 -0.33 11.28 3.07
CA ILE A 44 -1.37 11.59 2.07
C ILE A 44 -1.46 13.10 1.83
N VAL A 45 -1.29 13.87 2.89
CA VAL A 45 -1.28 15.34 2.86
C VAL A 45 0.09 15.81 3.33
N PRO A 46 0.82 16.61 2.53
CA PRO A 46 2.11 17.17 2.94
C PRO A 46 1.99 17.93 4.27
N GLY A 47 2.86 17.62 5.22
CA GLY A 47 2.86 18.26 6.55
C GLY A 47 1.81 17.72 7.53
N SER A 48 0.96 16.77 7.13
CA SER A 48 0.04 16.09 8.04
C SER A 48 0.76 15.04 8.88
N SER A 49 0.32 14.89 10.13
CA SER A 49 0.70 13.77 11.01
C SER A 49 0.00 12.46 10.63
N VAL A 50 -1.02 12.52 9.78
CA VAL A 50 -1.77 11.36 9.31
C VAL A 50 -0.97 10.64 8.23
N HIS A 51 -0.66 9.37 8.52
CA HIS A 51 0.03 8.48 7.61
C HIS A 51 -0.90 7.38 7.13
N TRP A 52 -0.70 6.98 5.88
CA TRP A 52 -1.32 5.82 5.29
C TRP A 52 -0.31 4.67 5.21
N PHE A 53 -0.78 3.46 5.50
CA PHE A 53 0.03 2.25 5.56
C PHE A 53 -0.47 1.25 4.50
N PRO A 54 -0.12 1.46 3.22
CA PRO A 54 -0.55 0.58 2.14
C PRO A 54 0.04 -0.81 2.28
N ARG A 55 -0.78 -1.82 1.97
CA ARG A 55 -0.38 -3.23 1.96
C ARG A 55 -0.54 -3.85 0.57
N CYS A 56 0.30 -4.82 0.25
CA CYS A 56 0.24 -5.57 -1.01
C CYS A 56 0.32 -7.08 -0.81
N CYS A 57 -0.07 -7.83 -1.84
CA CYS A 57 0.10 -9.27 -1.88
C CYS A 57 1.52 -9.66 -2.32
N PRO A 58 1.94 -10.93 -2.11
CA PRO A 58 3.29 -11.37 -2.43
C PRO A 58 3.61 -11.33 -3.93
N SER A 59 2.62 -11.52 -4.82
CA SER A 59 2.82 -11.44 -6.27
C SER A 59 3.13 -10.01 -6.70
N CYS A 60 2.27 -9.04 -6.40
CA CYS A 60 2.52 -7.64 -6.77
C CYS A 60 3.78 -7.06 -6.11
N ARG A 61 4.19 -7.58 -4.95
CA ARG A 61 5.48 -7.22 -4.37
C ARG A 61 6.65 -7.71 -5.22
N LYS A 62 6.63 -8.98 -5.65
CA LYS A 62 7.68 -9.56 -6.49
C LYS A 62 7.79 -8.84 -7.83
N ASP A 63 6.65 -8.47 -8.43
CA ASP A 63 6.61 -7.77 -9.72
C ASP A 63 7.20 -6.34 -9.68
N ARG A 64 7.50 -5.82 -8.48
CA ARG A 64 7.97 -4.44 -8.25
C ARG A 64 9.25 -4.36 -7.40
N ALA A 65 9.90 -5.49 -7.15
CA ALA A 65 11.14 -5.58 -6.38
C ALA A 65 12.38 -5.33 -7.24
#